data_AF-A0A8T0XGA7-F1
#
_entry.id   AF-A0A8T0XGA7-F1
#
_cell.length_a   1.000
_cell.length_b   1.000
_cell.length_c   1.000
_cell.angle_alpha   90.00
_cell.angle_beta   90.00
_cell.angle_gamma   90.00
#
_symmetry.space_group_name_H-M   'P 1'
#
loop_
_entity.id
_entity.type
_entity.pdbx_description
1 polymer ?
#
loop_
_entity_poly.entity_id
_entity_poly.type
_entity_poly.pdbx_seq_one_letter_code
_entity_poly.pdbx_strand_id
1 'polypeptide(L)'
;KKKNLEDGYNCALCQEGLEETAEHLLFNCSSAVCRWFSLDISWEENASIHQQIHIAKQEFAQPLFMEIFMIGAWCIWNERNDYVFNNKVPNFSSWKSSFKPEV
;
A
#
# COMPACT_ATOMS: atom_id res chain seq x y z
N LYS A 1 -1.93 4.96 22.50
CA LYS A 1 -2.59 3.70 22.86
C LYS A 1 -2.04 2.68 21.86
N LYS A 2 -1.17 1.74 22.28
CA LYS A 2 -0.60 0.74 21.36
C LYS A 2 -1.76 -0.05 20.76
N LYS A 3 -1.96 0.02 19.45
CA LYS A 3 -2.94 -0.84 18.75
C LYS A 3 -2.29 -2.20 18.65
N ASN A 4 -2.53 -3.05 19.65
CA ASN A 4 -2.08 -4.42 19.62
C ASN A 4 -2.86 -5.18 18.53
N LEU A 5 -2.36 -6.34 18.08
CA LEU A 5 -3.09 -7.30 17.23
C LEU A 5 -4.47 -7.72 17.82
N GLU A 6 -4.75 -7.33 19.06
CA GLU A 6 -5.96 -7.62 19.82
C GLU A 6 -7.14 -6.66 19.51
N ASP A 7 -6.92 -5.50 18.86
CA ASP A 7 -7.97 -4.53 18.52
C ASP A 7 -8.84 -4.95 17.31
N GLY A 8 -8.67 -6.20 16.85
CA GLY A 8 -9.36 -6.79 15.71
C GLY A 8 -8.44 -6.96 14.50
N TYR A 9 -8.79 -7.88 13.60
CA TYR A 9 -8.06 -8.16 12.38
C TYR A 9 -8.30 -7.12 11.28
N ASN A 10 -8.82 -5.94 11.61
CA ASN A 10 -9.17 -4.93 10.61
C ASN A 10 -7.92 -4.22 10.09
N CYS A 11 -7.94 -3.84 8.81
CA CYS A 11 -6.87 -3.08 8.17
C CYS A 11 -6.48 -1.85 8.98
N ALA A 12 -5.19 -1.75 9.31
CA ALA A 12 -4.70 -0.66 10.14
C ALA A 12 -4.64 0.68 9.38
N LEU A 13 -4.63 0.64 8.04
CA LEU A 13 -4.46 1.83 7.20
C LEU A 13 -5.77 2.48 6.74
N CYS A 14 -6.91 1.79 6.80
CA CYS A 14 -8.21 2.35 6.44
C CYS A 14 -9.22 2.26 7.60
N GLN A 15 -10.41 2.83 7.41
CA GLN A 15 -11.51 2.80 8.40
C GLN A 15 -12.73 2.03 7.88
N GLU A 16 -12.52 1.15 6.89
CA GLU A 16 -13.59 0.40 6.21
C GLU A 16 -14.09 -0.81 7.03
N GLY A 17 -13.39 -1.15 8.11
CA GLY A 17 -13.74 -2.30 8.94
C GLY A 17 -13.54 -3.66 8.25
N LEU A 18 -12.76 -3.69 7.17
CA LEU A 18 -12.39 -4.90 6.44
C LEU A 18 -11.19 -5.58 7.10
N GLU A 19 -11.17 -6.92 7.04
CA GLU A 19 -10.05 -7.73 7.48
C GLU A 19 -8.77 -7.37 6.71
N GLU A 20 -7.66 -7.27 7.43
CA GLU A 20 -6.35 -7.02 6.87
C GLU A 20 -5.78 -8.30 6.27
N THR A 21 -5.92 -8.42 4.96
CA THR A 21 -5.16 -9.38 4.16
C THR A 21 -4.03 -8.67 3.43
N ALA A 22 -3.02 -9.40 2.94
CA ALA A 22 -1.99 -8.82 2.08
C ALA A 22 -2.61 -8.19 0.81
N GLU A 23 -3.66 -8.80 0.27
CA GLU A 23 -4.41 -8.29 -0.86
C GLU A 23 -5.09 -6.96 -0.54
N HIS A 24 -5.83 -6.91 0.59
CA HIS A 24 -6.46 -5.66 0.99
C HIS A 24 -5.43 -4.59 1.30
N LEU A 25 -4.42 -4.89 2.13
CA LEU A 25 -3.40 -3.93 2.54
C LEU A 25 -2.66 -3.31 1.36
N LEU A 26 -2.32 -4.10 0.35
CA LEU A 26 -1.50 -3.64 -0.77
C LEU A 26 -2.31 -3.16 -1.97
N PHE A 27 -3.51 -3.67 -2.23
CA PHE A 27 -4.24 -3.39 -3.47
C PHE A 27 -5.57 -2.67 -3.23
N ASN A 28 -6.38 -3.14 -2.29
CA ASN A 28 -7.78 -2.71 -2.17
C ASN A 28 -8.02 -1.63 -1.12
N CYS A 29 -7.10 -1.48 -0.15
CA CYS A 29 -7.19 -0.48 0.91
C CYS A 29 -7.18 0.92 0.31
N SER A 30 -8.20 1.74 0.61
CA SER A 30 -8.29 3.12 0.11
C SER A 30 -7.02 3.93 0.36
N SER A 31 -6.38 3.73 1.52
CA SER A 31 -5.10 4.36 1.85
C SER A 31 -4.00 3.95 0.87
N ALA A 32 -3.87 2.65 0.57
CA ALA A 32 -2.89 2.11 -0.37
C ALA A 32 -3.17 2.55 -1.82
N VAL A 33 -4.42 2.52 -2.26
CA VAL A 33 -4.85 3.02 -3.58
C VAL A 33 -4.38 4.46 -3.80
N CYS A 34 -4.49 5.34 -2.79
CA CYS A 34 -3.98 6.71 -2.89
C CYS A 34 -2.44 6.77 -3.08
N ARG A 35 -1.68 5.83 -2.51
CA ARG A 35 -0.21 5.77 -2.69
C ARG A 35 0.13 5.35 -4.11
N TRP A 36 -0.51 4.31 -4.62
CA TRP A 36 -0.31 3.84 -5.99
C TRP A 36 -0.69 4.87 -7.03
N PHE A 37 -1.82 5.55 -6.84
CA PHE A 37 -2.26 6.63 -7.72
C PHE A 37 -1.22 7.75 -7.83
N SER A 38 -0.45 8.01 -6.76
CA SER A 38 0.62 9.01 -6.78
C SER A 38 1.90 8.59 -7.53
N LEU A 39 1.99 7.30 -7.88
CA LEU A 39 3.02 6.71 -8.71
C LEU A 39 2.50 6.42 -10.12
N ASP A 40 1.34 6.95 -10.51
CA ASP A 40 0.67 6.64 -11.78
C ASP A 40 0.37 5.13 -11.96
N ILE A 41 0.07 4.43 -10.87
CA ILE A 41 -0.34 3.02 -10.86
C ILE A 41 -1.80 2.93 -10.40
N SER A 42 -2.64 2.28 -11.21
CA SER A 42 -4.01 1.90 -10.89
C SER A 42 -4.18 0.39 -10.95
N TRP A 43 -5.12 -0.13 -10.16
CA TRP A 43 -5.42 -1.56 -10.08
C TRP A 43 -6.78 -1.89 -10.70
N GLU A 44 -6.86 -2.99 -11.43
CA GLU A 44 -8.12 -3.51 -11.97
C GLU A 44 -8.84 -4.33 -10.88
N GLU A 45 -9.94 -3.78 -10.35
CA GLU A 45 -10.67 -4.33 -9.19
C GLU A 45 -11.21 -5.75 -9.42
N ASN A 46 -11.43 -6.16 -10.67
CA ASN A 46 -12.04 -7.44 -11.01
C ASN A 46 -11.03 -8.52 -11.46
N ALA A 47 -9.73 -8.27 -11.30
CA ALA A 47 -8.67 -9.17 -11.74
C ALA A 47 -7.96 -9.84 -10.56
N SER A 48 -7.40 -11.05 -10.77
CA SER A 48 -6.50 -11.66 -9.79
C SER A 48 -5.25 -10.79 -9.58
N ILE A 49 -4.60 -10.88 -8.41
CA ILE A 49 -3.38 -10.09 -8.11
C ILE A 49 -2.32 -10.20 -9.22
N HIS A 50 -2.10 -11.41 -9.74
CA HIS A 50 -1.15 -11.62 -10.84
C HIS A 50 -1.56 -10.88 -12.13
N GLN A 51 -2.85 -10.87 -12.45
CA GLN A 51 -3.37 -10.12 -13.59
C GLN A 51 -3.31 -8.61 -13.35
N GLN A 52 -3.62 -8.13 -12.14
CA GLN A 52 -3.51 -6.72 -11.77
C GLN A 52 -2.07 -6.21 -11.97
N ILE A 53 -1.07 -6.92 -11.44
CA ILE A 53 0.35 -6.59 -11.62
C ILE A 53 0.73 -6.63 -13.10
N HIS A 54 0.24 -7.61 -13.85
CA HIS A 54 0.52 -7.72 -15.29
C HIS A 54 -0.07 -6.54 -16.09
N ILE A 55 -1.33 -6.19 -15.85
CA ILE A 55 -2.02 -5.08 -16.50
C ILE A 55 -1.33 -3.76 -16.15
N ALA A 56 -1.12 -3.49 -14.86
CA ALA A 56 -0.42 -2.29 -14.40
C ALA A 56 0.98 -2.18 -15.02
N LYS A 57 1.72 -3.29 -15.15
CA LYS A 57 3.03 -3.31 -15.83
C LYS A 57 2.93 -2.93 -17.32
N GLN A 58 1.88 -3.36 -18.01
CA GLN A 58 1.66 -3.04 -19.42
C GLN A 58 1.28 -1.57 -19.61
N GLU A 59 0.52 -1.00 -18.68
CA GLU A 59 0.09 0.39 -18.70
C GLU A 59 1.18 1.36 -18.23
N PHE A 60 2.07 0.89 -17.34
CA PHE A 60 3.19 1.66 -16.84
C PHE A 60 4.26 1.80 -17.93
N ALA A 61 4.12 2.84 -18.75
CA ALA A 61 4.94 3.12 -19.93
C ALA A 61 6.42 3.47 -19.64
N GLN A 62 6.89 3.28 -18.41
CA GLN A 62 8.24 3.63 -17.95
C GLN A 62 9.02 2.36 -17.55
N PRO A 63 10.36 2.35 -17.65
CA PRO A 63 11.15 1.25 -17.15
C PRO A 63 11.01 1.11 -15.63
N LEU A 64 11.45 -0.02 -15.08
CA LEU A 64 11.54 -0.27 -13.64
C LEU A 64 10.19 -0.38 -12.88
N PHE A 65 9.11 -0.75 -13.58
CA PHE A 65 7.81 -0.97 -12.95
C PHE A 65 7.89 -1.88 -11.71
N MET A 66 8.58 -3.02 -11.82
CA MET A 66 8.64 -3.99 -10.72
C MET A 66 9.40 -3.44 -9.52
N GLU A 67 10.46 -2.69 -9.75
CA GLU A 67 11.25 -2.03 -8.71
C GLU A 67 10.42 -0.96 -8.00
N ILE A 68 9.75 -0.09 -8.76
CA ILE A 68 8.84 0.93 -8.23
C ILE A 68 7.71 0.29 -7.42
N PHE A 69 7.11 -0.78 -7.95
CA PHE A 69 6.08 -1.55 -7.26
C PHE A 69 6.61 -2.16 -5.95
N MET A 70 7.76 -2.83 -5.97
CA MET A 70 8.33 -3.46 -4.77
C MET A 70 8.66 -2.41 -3.69
N ILE A 71 9.25 -1.27 -4.07
CA ILE A 71 9.57 -0.18 -3.15
C ILE A 71 8.29 0.46 -2.60
N GLY A 72 7.29 0.71 -3.45
CA GLY A 72 6.00 1.24 -3.04
C GLY A 72 5.29 0.34 -2.02
N ALA A 73 5.26 -0.96 -2.29
CA ALA A 73 4.67 -1.97 -1.41
C ALA A 73 5.43 -2.06 -0.08
N TRP A 74 6.76 -2.02 -0.12
CA TRP A 74 7.61 -1.96 1.07
C TRP A 74 7.34 -0.71 1.93
N CYS A 75 7.19 0.45 1.30
CA CYS A 75 6.87 1.70 2.00
C CYS A 75 5.47 1.66 2.64
N ILE A 76 4.47 1.06 1.97
CA ILE A 76 3.12 0.85 2.53
C ILE A 76 3.20 -0.07 3.76
N TRP A 77 3.94 -1.18 3.64
CA TRP A 77 4.15 -2.12 4.74
C TRP A 77 4.82 -1.46 5.95
N ASN A 78 5.85 -0.64 5.72
CA ASN A 78 6.52 0.10 6.78
C ASN A 78 5.62 1.15 7.43
N GLU A 79 4.84 1.91 6.66
CA GLU A 79 3.86 2.87 7.19
C GLU A 79 2.84 2.17 8.10
N ARG A 80 2.33 1.02 7.68
CA ARG A 80 1.43 0.17 8.49
C ARG A 80 2.08 -0.27 9.79
N ASN A 81 3.32 -0.77 9.73
CA ASN A 81 4.03 -1.21 10.93
C ASN A 81 4.35 -0.05 11.89
N ASP A 82 4.74 1.10 11.35
CA ASP A 82 4.97 2.31 12.13
C ASP A 82 3.71 2.77 12.86
N TYR A 83 2.54 2.62 12.25
CA TYR A 83 1.29 2.91 12.93
C TYR A 83 0.97 1.93 14.05
N VAL A 84 1.07 0.63 13.77
CA VAL A 84 0.73 -0.44 14.74
C VAL A 84 1.69 -0.45 15.93
N PHE A 85 3.00 -0.42 15.67
CA PHE A 85 4.02 -0.62 16.69
C PHE A 85 4.55 0.69 17.29
N ASN A 86 4.61 1.75 16.49
CA ASN A 86 5.24 3.02 16.89
C ASN A 86 4.25 4.17 17.10
N ASN A 87 2.93 3.94 16.94
CA ASN A 87 1.88 4.96 17.04
C ASN A 87 2.07 6.14 16.07
N LYS A 88 2.80 5.96 14.96
CA LYS A 88 2.92 7.00 13.94
C LYS A 88 1.69 6.97 13.04
N VAL A 89 0.93 8.06 13.01
CA VAL A 89 -0.29 8.13 12.18
C VAL A 89 0.09 8.04 10.69
N PRO A 90 -0.52 7.14 9.90
CA PRO A 90 -0.31 7.07 8.47
C PRO A 90 -0.59 8.42 7.81
N ASN A 91 0.33 8.85 6.94
CA ASN A 91 0.26 10.12 6.28
C ASN A 91 0.92 10.02 4.91
N PHE A 92 0.16 10.36 3.88
CA PHE A 92 0.60 10.36 2.49
C PHE A 92 1.93 11.12 2.29
N SER A 93 2.10 12.29 2.92
CA SER A 93 3.36 13.06 2.79
C SER A 93 4.56 12.35 3.44
N SER A 94 4.32 11.63 4.54
CA SER A 94 5.37 10.85 5.22
C SER A 94 5.75 9.63 4.39
N TRP A 95 4.76 8.88 3.87
CA TRP A 95 4.99 7.78 2.95
C TRP A 95 5.78 8.22 1.70
N LYS A 96 5.40 9.34 1.08
CA LYS A 96 6.10 9.87 -0.10
C LYS A 96 7.55 10.26 0.21
N SER A 97 7.81 10.71 1.44
CA SER A 97 9.17 11.04 1.90
C SER A 97 10.01 9.78 2.16
N SER A 98 9.40 8.67 2.56
CA SER A 98 10.05 7.36 2.67
C SER A 98 10.31 6.70 1.32
N PHE A 99 9.44 6.91 0.33
CA PHE A 99 9.57 6.34 -1.02
C PHE A 99 10.68 7.00 -1.84
N LYS A 100 10.72 8.33 -1.87
CA LYS A 100 11.68 9.12 -2.69
C LYS A 100 13.16 8.73 -2.59
N PRO A 101 13.74 8.43 -1.41
CA PRO A 101 15.15 8.09 -1.32
C PRO A 101 15.49 6.66 -1.79
N GLU A 102 14.49 5.80 -1.98
CA GLU A 102 14.66 4.39 -2.38
C GLU A 102 14.65 4.21 -3.91
N VAL A 103 14.21 5.23 -4.66
CA VAL A 103 14.13 5.27 -6.13
C VAL A 103 15.23 6.16 -6.70
#